data_AF-A0A7K6KQA0-F1
#
_entry.id   AF-A0A7K6KQA0-F1
#
_cell.length_a   1.000
_cell.length_b   1.000
_cell.length_c   1.000
_cell.angle_alpha   90.00
_cell.angle_beta   90.00
_cell.angle_gamma   90.00
#
_symmetry.space_group_name_H-M   'P 1'
#
loop_
_entity.id
_entity.type
_entity.pdbx_description
1 polymer ?
#
loop_
_entity_poly.entity_id
_entity_poly.type
_entity_poly.pdbx_seq_one_letter_code
_entity_poly.pdbx_strand_id
1 'polypeptide(L)' 'GAMCPPPLAPQVLSGHGAERHLQGLRQAALEAGEPLPEIFLDPAYAQATHFRLCTLQVPPETP' A
#
# COMPACT_ATOMS: atom_id res chain seq x y z
N GLY A 1 16.34 -13.06 20.68
CA GLY A 1 16.21 -11.64 20.27
C GLY A 1 15.47 -11.60 18.95
N ALA A 2 14.42 -10.80 18.84
CA ALA A 2 13.66 -10.70 17.59
C ALA A 2 14.54 -10.03 16.52
N MET A 3 14.73 -10.68 15.38
CA MET A 3 15.42 -10.07 14.24
C MET A 3 14.54 -8.95 13.68
N CYS A 4 15.12 -7.78 13.39
CA CYS A 4 14.42 -6.79 12.58
C CYS A 4 14.23 -7.35 11.16
N PRO A 5 13.03 -7.27 10.57
CA PRO A 5 12.83 -7.64 9.18
C PRO A 5 13.68 -6.74 8.26
N PRO A 6 14.07 -7.24 7.08
CA PRO A 6 14.83 -6.47 6.10
C PRO A 6 14.05 -5.22 5.64
N PRO A 7 14.74 -4.17 5.18
CA PRO A 7 14.09 -2.95 4.72
C PRO A 7 13.17 -3.22 3.52
N LEU A 8 11.97 -2.66 3.58
CA LEU A 8 10.95 -2.82 2.53
C LEU A 8 11.10 -1.81 1.37
N ALA A 9 11.77 -0.67 1.61
CA ALA A 9 11.88 0.41 0.63
C ALA A 9 12.39 -0.03 -0.75
N PRO A 10 13.45 -0.87 -0.88
CA PRO A 10 13.90 -1.33 -2.19
C PRO A 10 12.83 -2.11 -2.95
N GLN A 11 12.06 -2.97 -2.28
CA GLN A 11 11.02 -3.79 -2.90
C GLN A 11 9.88 -2.91 -3.44
N VAL A 12 9.44 -1.94 -2.64
CA VAL A 12 8.38 -0.99 -3.01
C VAL A 12 8.81 -0.12 -4.18
N LEU A 13 10.05 0.39 -4.17
CA LEU A 13 10.62 1.17 -5.28
C LEU A 13 10.74 0.37 -6.58
N SER A 14 10.94 -0.95 -6.48
CA SER A 14 10.92 -1.87 -7.62
C SER A 14 9.50 -2.32 -8.03
N GLY A 15 8.43 -1.72 -7.48
CA GLY A 15 7.06 -2.02 -7.87
C GLY A 15 6.42 -3.23 -7.16
N HIS A 16 7.08 -3.82 -6.17
CA HIS A 16 6.57 -4.97 -5.42
C HIS A 16 5.76 -4.57 -4.18
N GLY A 17 5.24 -3.34 -4.14
CA GLY A 17 4.41 -2.84 -3.05
C GLY A 17 2.98 -3.37 -3.12
N ALA A 18 2.51 -4.01 -2.06
CA ALA A 18 1.16 -4.61 -2.01
C ALA A 18 0.03 -3.56 -2.14
N GLU A 19 0.19 -2.38 -1.53
CA GLU A 19 -0.84 -1.33 -1.53
C GLU A 19 -1.24 -0.91 -2.95
N ARG A 20 -0.25 -0.64 -3.80
CA ARG A 20 -0.47 -0.24 -5.19
C ARG A 20 -1.13 -1.34 -6.01
N HIS A 21 -0.79 -2.61 -5.74
CA HIS A 21 -1.40 -3.75 -6.39
C HIS A 21 -2.89 -3.85 -6.00
N LEU A 22 -3.20 -3.84 -4.69
CA LEU A 22 -4.57 -3.92 -4.19
C LEU A 22 -5.43 -2.75 -4.68
N GLN A 23 -4.86 -1.54 -4.73
CA GLN A 23 -5.54 -0.38 -5.31
C GLN A 23 -5.89 -0.60 -6.79
N GLY A 24 -4.97 -1.13 -7.58
CA GLY A 24 -5.20 -1.41 -9.01
C GLY A 24 -6.28 -2.46 -9.22
N LEU A 25 -6.27 -3.56 -8.46
CA LEU A 25 -7.32 -4.58 -8.53
C LEU A 25 -8.70 -4.03 -8.19
N ARG A 26 -8.79 -3.17 -7.17
CA ARG A 26 -10.04 -2.50 -6.79
C ARG A 26 -10.56 -1.62 -7.93
N GLN A 27 -9.69 -0.83 -8.55
CA GLN A 27 -10.05 0.04 -9.67
C GLN A 27 -10.51 -0.78 -10.88
N ALA A 28 -9.79 -1.85 -11.22
CA ALA A 28 -10.15 -2.74 -12.33
C ALA A 28 -11.54 -3.37 -12.14
N ALA A 29 -11.88 -3.83 -10.94
CA ALA A 29 -13.21 -4.38 -10.65
C ALA A 29 -14.31 -3.33 -10.82
N LEU A 30 -14.07 -2.10 -10.34
CA LEU A 30 -15.02 -0.99 -10.49
C LEU A 30 -15.21 -0.58 -11.95
N GLU A 31 -14.12 -0.50 -12.72
CA GLU A 31 -14.15 -0.16 -14.15
C GLU A 31 -14.84 -1.24 -14.99
N ALA A 32 -14.69 -2.51 -14.61
CA ALA A 32 -15.37 -3.64 -15.24
C ALA A 32 -16.86 -3.76 -14.84
N GLY A 33 -17.32 -3.02 -13.82
CA GLY A 33 -18.66 -3.18 -13.25
C GLY A 33 -18.86 -4.50 -12.50
N GLU A 34 -17.76 -5.14 -12.12
CA GLU A 34 -17.74 -6.40 -11.38
C GLU A 34 -17.96 -6.16 -9.88
N PRO A 35 -18.51 -7.14 -9.14
CA PRO A 35 -18.61 -7.02 -7.70
C PRO A 35 -17.20 -6.91 -7.08
N LEU A 36 -17.10 -6.07 -6.05
CA LEU A 36 -15.85 -5.89 -5.34
C LEU A 36 -15.46 -7.17 -4.61
N PRO A 37 -14.22 -7.68 -4.75
CA PRO A 37 -13.74 -8.82 -3.97
C PRO A 37 -13.89 -8.61 -2.46
N GLU A 38 -14.22 -9.67 -1.73
CA GLU A 38 -14.55 -9.63 -0.29
C GLU A 38 -13.45 -9.00 0.57
N ILE A 39 -12.18 -9.15 0.18
CA ILE A 39 -11.04 -8.54 0.87
C ILE A 39 -11.18 -7.01 1.03
N PHE A 40 -11.82 -6.34 0.07
CA PHE A 40 -12.03 -4.89 0.11
C PHE A 40 -13.21 -4.47 1.01
N LEU A 41 -13.99 -5.43 1.49
CA LEU A 41 -15.08 -5.23 2.44
C LEU A 41 -14.65 -5.54 3.88
N ASP A 42 -13.47 -6.14 4.06
CA ASP A 42 -12.93 -6.50 5.37
C ASP A 42 -12.58 -5.22 6.19
N PRO A 43 -13.09 -5.08 7.42
CA PRO A 43 -12.70 -3.98 8.32
C PRO A 43 -11.18 -3.87 8.54
N ALA A 44 -10.44 -4.99 8.49
CA ALA A 44 -8.99 -4.99 8.59
C ALA A 44 -8.33 -4.30 7.39
N TYR A 45 -8.88 -4.44 6.18
CA TYR A 45 -8.41 -3.70 5.00
C TYR A 45 -8.67 -2.20 5.17
N ALA A 46 -9.86 -1.82 5.67
CA ALA A 46 -10.18 -0.42 5.96
C ALA A 46 -9.22 0.17 7.02
N GLN A 47 -8.90 -0.59 8.06
CA GLN A 47 -7.95 -0.17 9.09
C GLN A 47 -6.52 -0.06 8.55
N ALA A 48 -6.07 -1.03 7.73
CA ALA A 48 -4.73 -1.06 7.16
C ALA A 48 -4.47 0.08 6.16
N THR A 49 -5.53 0.56 5.49
CA THR A 49 -5.44 1.62 4.47
C THR A 49 -5.80 3.01 5.00
N HIS A 50 -6.26 3.12 6.25
CA HIS A 50 -6.55 4.40 6.90
C HIS A 50 -5.34 4.94 7.69
N PHE A 51 -4.38 5.51 6.96
CA PHE A 51 -3.14 6.04 7.52
C PHE A 51 -3.38 7.25 8.44
N ARG A 52 -3.24 7.05 9.75
CA ARG A 52 -3.23 8.13 10.75
C ARG A 52 -1.94 8.94 10.75
N LEU A 53 -0.87 8.37 10.21
CA LEU A 53 0.45 8.97 10.10
C LEU A 53 0.95 8.76 8.67
N CYS A 54 1.13 9.86 7.95
CA CYS A 54 1.74 9.88 6.62
C CYS A 54 3.10 10.59 6.73
N THR A 55 4.19 9.86 6.49
CA THR A 55 5.55 10.41 6.53
C THR A 55 6.13 10.45 5.12
N LEU A 56 6.77 11.56 4.77
CA LEU A 56 7.55 11.69 3.55
C LEU A 56 8.97 12.14 3.91
N GLN A 57 9.97 11.48 3.33
CA GLN A 57 11.36 11.90 3.47
C GLN A 57 11.72 12.79 2.29
N VAL A 58 12.13 14.02 2.58
CA VAL A 58 12.59 14.98 1.58
C VAL A 58 14.10 15.17 1.79
N PRO A 59 14.94 15.01 0.75
CA PRO A 59 16.37 15.30 0.87
C PRO A 59 16.60 16.80 1.11
N PRO A 60 17.66 17.19 1.81
CA PRO A 60 17.98 18.60 2.02
C PRO A 60 18.26 19.30 0.68
N GLU A 61 17.85 20.57 0.57
CA GLU A 61 18.19 21.40 -0.59
C GLU A 61 19.70 21.63 -0.60
N THR A 62 20.34 21.34 -1.74
CA THR A 62 21.76 21.67 -1.93
C THR A 62 21.89 23.16 -2.25
N PRO A 63 22.79 23.90 -1.58
CA PRO A 63 23.02 25.32 -1.87
C PRO A 63 23.61 25.55 -3.28
#